data_AF-X6NSF0-F1
#
_entry.id   AF-X6NSF0-F1
#
_cell.length_a   1.000
_cell.length_b   1.000
_cell.length_c   1.000
_cell.angle_alpha   90.00
_cell.angle_beta   90.00
_cell.angle_gamma   90.00
#
_symmetry.space_group_name_H-M   'P 1'
#
loop_
_entity.id
_entity.type
_entity.pdbx_description
1 polymer ?
#
loop_
_entity_poly.entity_id
_entity_poly.type
_entity_poly.pdbx_seq_one_letter_code
_entity_poly.pdbx_strand_id
1 'polypeptide(L)'
;MSPEFIFGTKSVGAPSPPEKRTGKPRSQSFLIHRPEFSAKGLPLSKTPKPDRKPRYSMLSFQESSENIKTRPIKSTPAKAESQEIVELSLNDISKLQELREIFKEAAANKKFYTVEANTNKSLLIDKHGLLCRIRQIGLATGKRLEELQNEQNLAMEKMKEILEFETNAKSQHKKALELQIEVDKEIQIIQEKQAVVDAELAKAQPAICEAKNASAYTYFARPTHSIKRTQIYTYIQKKKKKAKTDWNELRAYKNPKDVLKTVMTVAVALVKNDSKILCLGTKDKKSTHPPGQDDHWAEIKREINYDLVKKLMSFLDSNAAEDLDPKVVTLIKEILENITYEQAVNASKVAGPVFLWIKSVLFYSELLVEIVPLKDHIWELKERWKDKKDEMALLKSQEIEFADKIQKCRGEMLEMTGYKQSGGYYFL
;
A
#
# COMPACT_ATOMS: atom_id res chain seq x y z
N MET A 1 13.71 -43.40 -7.46
CA MET A 1 14.96 -42.85 -6.89
C MET A 1 14.75 -41.37 -6.70
N SER A 2 14.45 -40.95 -5.48
CA SER A 2 14.22 -39.57 -5.09
C SER A 2 15.55 -38.91 -4.73
N PRO A 3 15.79 -37.61 -5.04
CA PRO A 3 16.92 -36.89 -4.48
C PRO A 3 16.50 -36.16 -3.20
N GLU A 4 17.18 -36.50 -2.10
CA GLU A 4 17.11 -35.78 -0.83
C GLU A 4 17.83 -34.43 -0.94
N PHE A 5 17.14 -33.35 -0.58
CA PHE A 5 17.72 -32.03 -0.38
C PHE A 5 18.01 -31.84 1.11
N ILE A 6 19.30 -31.78 1.46
CA ILE A 6 19.80 -31.46 2.80
C ILE A 6 20.01 -29.95 2.91
N PHE A 7 19.20 -29.27 3.72
CA PHE A 7 19.47 -27.91 4.18
C PHE A 7 20.13 -27.95 5.56
N GLY A 8 21.41 -27.54 5.62
CA GLY A 8 22.14 -27.34 6.86
C GLY A 8 22.77 -25.95 6.90
N THR A 9 22.12 -25.00 7.57
CA THR A 9 22.71 -23.69 7.89
C THR A 9 22.91 -23.56 9.38
N LYS A 10 24.16 -23.74 9.83
CA LYS A 10 24.63 -23.34 11.17
C LYS A 10 24.95 -21.85 11.15
N SER A 11 24.18 -21.06 11.89
CA SER A 11 24.46 -19.65 12.20
C SER A 11 25.31 -19.60 13.47
N VAL A 12 26.53 -19.06 13.35
CA VAL A 12 27.47 -18.82 14.46
C VAL A 12 27.17 -17.45 15.05
N GLY A 13 26.74 -17.43 16.31
CA GLY A 13 26.49 -16.20 17.07
C GLY A 13 27.79 -15.49 17.46
N ALA A 14 27.89 -14.22 17.11
CA ALA A 14 28.91 -13.31 17.60
C ALA A 14 28.42 -12.59 18.89
N PRO A 15 29.27 -12.36 19.89
CA PRO A 15 28.88 -11.72 21.14
C PRO A 15 28.86 -10.18 21.05
N SER A 16 27.78 -9.59 21.54
CA SER A 16 27.56 -8.14 21.67
C SER A 16 28.41 -7.55 22.81
N PRO A 17 28.97 -6.33 22.67
CA PRO A 17 29.71 -5.65 23.73
C PRO A 17 28.79 -4.97 24.77
N PRO A 18 29.29 -4.72 25.99
CA PRO A 18 28.47 -4.23 27.10
C PRO A 18 28.16 -2.73 27.01
N GLU A 19 26.87 -2.39 27.08
CA GLU A 19 26.38 -1.02 27.21
C GLU A 19 26.71 -0.42 28.60
N LYS A 20 27.37 0.74 28.57
CA LYS A 20 27.67 1.56 29.74
C LYS A 20 26.40 2.25 30.24
N ARG A 21 26.06 1.98 31.51
CA ARG A 21 25.04 2.70 32.29
C ARG A 21 25.49 4.13 32.58
N THR A 22 24.78 5.14 32.07
CA THR A 22 24.73 6.48 32.67
C THR A 22 23.35 7.11 32.47
N GLY A 23 22.84 7.77 33.51
CA GLY A 23 21.76 8.76 33.41
C GLY A 23 20.42 8.36 34.03
N LYS A 24 20.18 8.80 35.27
CA LYS A 24 18.84 8.85 35.88
C LYS A 24 17.97 9.85 35.09
N PRO A 25 16.74 9.50 34.66
CA PRO A 25 15.85 10.49 34.08
C PRO A 25 15.24 11.37 35.17
N ARG A 26 15.39 12.67 34.96
CA ARG A 26 14.77 13.77 35.68
C ARG A 26 13.26 13.69 35.47
N SER A 27 12.51 13.60 36.56
CA SER A 27 11.05 13.59 36.58
C SER A 27 10.49 14.88 35.98
N GLN A 28 10.05 14.82 34.72
CA GLN A 28 9.16 15.79 34.10
C GLN A 28 7.71 15.31 34.25
N SER A 29 6.93 16.06 35.00
CA SER A 29 5.48 15.93 35.12
C SER A 29 4.82 16.27 33.79
N PHE A 30 4.34 15.26 33.06
CA PHE A 30 3.44 15.46 31.93
C PHE A 30 2.03 15.71 32.47
N LEU A 31 1.55 16.94 32.29
CA LEU A 31 0.14 17.28 32.33
C LEU A 31 -0.56 16.54 31.18
N ILE A 32 -1.33 15.51 31.52
CA ILE A 32 -2.23 14.83 30.60
C ILE A 32 -3.41 15.77 30.34
N HIS A 33 -3.35 16.49 29.22
CA HIS A 33 -4.54 17.14 28.66
C HIS A 33 -5.51 16.04 28.20
N ARG A 34 -6.62 15.94 28.92
CA ARG A 34 -7.81 15.15 28.57
C ARG A 34 -8.48 15.83 27.37
N PRO A 35 -8.62 15.18 26.19
CA PRO A 35 -9.44 15.74 25.13
C PRO A 35 -10.91 15.44 25.46
N GLU A 36 -11.65 16.49 25.80
CA GLU A 36 -13.10 16.47 25.79
C GLU A 36 -13.58 16.38 24.34
N PHE A 37 -14.09 15.21 23.95
CA PHE A 37 -14.86 15.07 22.72
C PHE A 37 -16.21 15.76 22.91
N SER A 38 -16.28 17.02 22.51
CA SER A 38 -17.54 17.74 22.30
C SER A 38 -18.17 17.27 21.00
N ALA A 39 -19.30 16.59 21.11
CA ALA A 39 -20.19 16.29 20.00
C ALA A 39 -20.79 17.61 19.47
N LYS A 40 -20.22 18.16 18.41
CA LYS A 40 -20.87 19.16 17.56
C LYS A 40 -20.92 18.64 16.13
N GLY A 41 -22.14 18.57 15.62
CA GLY A 41 -22.49 18.02 14.32
C GLY A 41 -21.74 18.65 13.17
N LEU A 42 -21.25 17.79 12.28
CA LEU A 42 -20.77 18.15 10.95
C LEU A 42 -21.98 18.39 10.03
N PRO A 43 -22.03 19.53 9.32
CA PRO A 43 -23.04 19.75 8.29
C PRO A 43 -22.67 18.97 7.02
N LEU A 44 -23.72 18.49 6.37
CA LEU A 44 -23.72 17.84 5.06
C LEU A 44 -22.85 18.57 4.02
N SER A 45 -21.94 17.77 3.46
CA SER A 45 -21.40 17.78 2.10
C SER A 45 -21.99 18.86 1.17
N LYS A 46 -21.20 19.89 0.89
CA LYS A 46 -21.34 20.72 -0.31
C LYS A 46 -20.54 20.04 -1.42
N THR A 47 -21.24 19.69 -2.49
CA THR A 47 -20.76 19.23 -3.80
C THR A 47 -19.49 19.95 -4.27
N PRO A 48 -18.50 19.24 -4.83
CA PRO A 48 -17.32 19.87 -5.42
C PRO A 48 -17.71 20.60 -6.71
N LYS A 49 -17.26 21.85 -6.82
CA LYS A 49 -17.37 22.65 -8.05
C LYS A 49 -16.57 21.98 -9.17
N PRO A 50 -17.06 21.99 -10.42
CA PRO A 50 -16.34 21.39 -11.54
C PRO A 50 -15.08 22.20 -11.88
N ASP A 51 -14.02 21.46 -12.14
CA ASP A 51 -12.68 21.92 -12.43
C ASP A 51 -12.61 22.92 -13.59
N ARG A 52 -11.75 23.93 -13.39
CA ARG A 52 -11.27 24.82 -14.43
C ARG A 52 -10.53 24.00 -15.47
N LYS A 53 -11.08 23.99 -16.69
CA LYS A 53 -10.47 23.45 -17.91
C LYS A 53 -9.00 23.90 -18.05
N PRO A 54 -8.06 23.01 -18.42
CA PRO A 54 -6.76 23.44 -18.90
C PRO A 54 -6.94 24.12 -20.26
N ARG A 55 -6.51 25.39 -20.36
CA ARG A 55 -6.33 26.09 -21.63
C ARG A 55 -5.19 25.39 -22.39
N TYR A 56 -5.54 24.45 -23.26
CA TYR A 56 -4.65 24.07 -24.36
C TYR A 56 -4.73 25.16 -25.42
N SER A 57 -3.68 25.96 -25.52
CA SER A 57 -3.41 26.82 -26.67
C SER A 57 -3.06 25.93 -27.87
N MET A 58 -4.05 25.67 -28.72
CA MET A 58 -3.82 25.21 -30.09
C MET A 58 -3.02 26.28 -30.83
N LEU A 59 -1.70 26.08 -30.94
CA LEU A 59 -0.88 26.76 -31.93
C LEU A 59 -1.23 26.14 -33.29
N SER A 60 -2.18 26.75 -33.97
CA SER A 60 -2.41 26.53 -35.39
C SER A 60 -1.19 27.03 -36.15
N PHE A 61 -0.38 26.09 -36.64
CA PHE A 61 0.69 26.36 -37.59
C PHE A 61 0.05 26.74 -38.92
N GLN A 62 0.04 28.04 -39.21
CA GLN A 62 -0.50 28.60 -40.43
C GLN A 62 0.62 28.55 -41.48
N GLU A 63 0.49 27.66 -42.46
CA GLU A 63 1.38 27.56 -43.63
C GLU A 63 1.41 28.90 -44.37
N SER A 64 2.49 29.65 -44.19
CA SER A 64 2.84 30.79 -45.03
C SER A 64 3.50 30.26 -46.30
N SER A 65 2.71 30.05 -47.35
CA SER A 65 3.19 29.86 -48.71
C SER A 65 3.75 31.20 -49.24
N GLU A 66 5.06 31.39 -49.13
CA GLU A 66 5.75 32.51 -49.76
C GLU A 66 5.83 32.29 -51.28
N ASN A 67 5.14 33.18 -51.98
CA ASN A 67 4.98 33.21 -53.43
C ASN A 67 6.20 33.92 -54.02
N ILE A 68 7.16 33.17 -54.57
CA ILE A 68 8.35 33.73 -55.25
C ILE A 68 7.91 34.39 -56.56
N LYS A 69 7.73 35.71 -56.49
CA LYS A 69 7.42 36.59 -57.61
C LYS A 69 8.67 36.83 -58.46
N THR A 70 8.80 36.09 -59.56
CA THR A 70 9.83 36.28 -60.60
C THR A 70 9.76 37.69 -61.20
N ARG A 71 10.85 38.46 -61.08
CA ARG A 71 11.04 39.73 -61.80
C ARG A 71 11.52 39.48 -63.24
N PRO A 72 10.96 40.14 -64.26
CA PRO A 72 11.50 40.09 -65.62
C PRO A 72 12.68 41.05 -65.78
N ILE A 73 13.77 40.54 -66.35
CA ILE A 73 14.93 41.33 -66.79
C ILE A 73 14.56 42.00 -68.12
N LYS A 74 14.48 43.34 -68.13
CA LYS A 74 14.38 44.15 -69.35
C LYS A 74 15.76 44.28 -69.99
N SER A 75 15.92 43.76 -71.19
CA SER A 75 17.06 44.02 -72.08
C SER A 75 16.83 45.33 -72.85
N THR A 76 17.75 46.28 -72.70
CA THR A 76 17.87 47.49 -73.52
C THR A 76 18.61 47.20 -74.84
N PRO A 77 18.22 47.80 -75.98
CA PRO A 77 18.93 47.64 -77.25
C PRO A 77 20.13 48.60 -77.34
N ALA A 78 21.24 48.08 -77.84
CA ALA A 78 22.47 48.83 -78.14
C ALA A 78 22.26 49.76 -79.35
N LYS A 79 22.57 51.04 -79.16
CA LYS A 79 22.62 52.07 -80.20
C LYS A 79 23.96 51.94 -80.94
N ALA A 80 23.90 51.74 -82.26
CA ALA A 80 25.07 51.76 -83.13
C ALA A 80 25.49 53.21 -83.39
N GLU A 81 26.68 53.59 -82.92
CA GLU A 81 27.35 54.82 -83.29
C GLU A 81 28.19 54.57 -84.56
N SER A 82 27.79 55.23 -85.65
CA SER A 82 28.50 55.29 -86.92
C SER A 82 29.79 56.09 -86.76
N GLN A 83 30.94 55.43 -86.95
CA GLN A 83 32.25 56.07 -86.99
C GLN A 83 32.47 56.74 -88.35
N GLU A 84 32.75 58.04 -88.31
CA GLU A 84 33.12 58.89 -89.43
C GLU A 84 34.58 58.60 -89.83
N ILE A 85 34.79 58.07 -91.04
CA ILE A 85 36.12 57.74 -91.57
C ILE A 85 36.76 59.04 -92.06
N VAL A 86 37.72 59.56 -91.30
CA VAL A 86 38.56 60.69 -91.70
C VAL A 86 39.66 60.17 -92.63
N GLU A 87 39.55 60.44 -93.94
CA GLU A 87 40.63 60.20 -94.90
C GLU A 87 41.78 61.19 -94.66
N LEU A 88 42.84 60.70 -94.03
CA LEU A 88 44.08 61.46 -93.81
C LEU A 88 44.97 61.39 -95.06
N SER A 89 45.12 62.52 -95.74
CA SER A 89 46.09 62.72 -96.82
C SER A 89 47.54 62.56 -96.32
N LEU A 90 48.30 61.67 -96.97
CA LEU A 90 49.61 61.13 -96.54
C LEU A 90 50.84 61.98 -96.89
N ASN A 91 50.67 63.22 -97.39
CA ASN A 91 51.80 64.04 -97.86
C ASN A 91 52.35 65.03 -96.82
N ASP A 92 51.89 64.98 -95.57
CA ASP A 92 52.24 65.94 -94.53
C ASP A 92 53.18 65.32 -93.48
N ILE A 93 54.47 65.70 -93.53
CA ILE A 93 55.54 65.09 -92.71
C ILE A 93 55.29 65.30 -91.20
N SER A 94 54.65 66.41 -90.82
CA SER A 94 54.25 66.67 -89.43
C SER A 94 53.20 65.67 -88.94
N LYS A 95 52.26 65.26 -89.80
CA LYS A 95 51.23 64.25 -89.45
C LYS A 95 51.80 62.85 -89.36
N LEU A 96 52.86 62.54 -90.12
CA LEU A 96 53.60 61.28 -89.97
C LEU A 96 54.37 61.20 -88.65
N GLN A 97 54.87 62.33 -88.14
CA GLN A 97 55.49 62.41 -86.82
C GLN A 97 54.46 62.25 -85.70
N GLU A 98 53.30 62.88 -85.84
CA GLU A 98 52.17 62.76 -84.92
C GLU A 98 51.63 61.32 -84.90
N LEU A 99 51.47 60.68 -86.06
CA LEU A 99 51.14 59.25 -86.15
C LEU A 99 52.20 58.38 -85.49
N ARG A 100 53.50 58.69 -85.61
CA ARG A 100 54.57 57.91 -84.96
C ARG A 100 54.51 57.98 -83.45
N GLU A 101 54.22 59.15 -82.88
CA GLU A 101 54.01 59.31 -81.44
C GLU A 101 52.70 58.65 -81.00
N ILE A 102 51.61 58.78 -81.76
CA ILE A 102 50.36 58.03 -81.51
C ILE A 102 50.60 56.51 -81.57
N PHE A 103 51.42 56.00 -82.49
CA PHE A 103 51.74 54.57 -82.56
C PHE A 103 52.68 54.13 -81.44
N LYS A 104 53.63 54.96 -81.00
CA LYS A 104 54.45 54.68 -79.81
C LYS A 104 53.60 54.67 -78.54
N GLU A 105 52.71 55.63 -78.39
CA GLU A 105 51.77 55.73 -77.26
C GLU A 105 50.76 54.59 -77.30
N ALA A 106 50.23 54.22 -78.47
CA ALA A 106 49.37 53.06 -78.66
C ALA A 106 50.12 51.73 -78.38
N ALA A 107 51.40 51.62 -78.74
CA ALA A 107 52.22 50.44 -78.43
C ALA A 107 52.58 50.36 -76.94
N ALA A 108 52.84 51.50 -76.28
CA ALA A 108 53.04 51.59 -74.84
C ALA A 108 51.74 51.26 -74.08
N ASN A 109 50.60 51.81 -74.53
CA ASN A 109 49.28 51.50 -74.01
C ASN A 109 48.92 50.03 -74.25
N LYS A 110 49.24 49.45 -75.41
CA LYS A 110 49.03 48.01 -75.67
C LYS A 110 49.87 47.14 -74.74
N LYS A 111 51.11 47.53 -74.41
CA LYS A 111 51.91 46.87 -73.36
C LYS A 111 51.26 47.05 -71.97
N PHE A 112 50.72 48.22 -71.67
CA PHE A 112 50.01 48.48 -70.42
C PHE A 112 48.73 47.62 -70.29
N TYR A 113 47.89 47.59 -71.32
CA TYR A 113 46.67 46.76 -71.37
C TYR A 113 46.96 45.27 -71.39
N THR A 114 48.09 44.81 -71.95
CA THR A 114 48.45 43.38 -71.89
C THR A 114 49.02 42.98 -70.54
N VAL A 115 49.76 43.87 -69.86
CA VAL A 115 50.19 43.66 -68.46
C VAL A 115 48.99 43.72 -67.53
N GLU A 116 48.10 44.69 -67.68
CA GLU A 116 46.86 44.85 -66.90
C GLU A 116 45.86 43.73 -67.17
N ALA A 117 45.73 43.25 -68.42
CA ALA A 117 44.93 42.07 -68.73
C ALA A 117 45.56 40.79 -68.16
N ASN A 118 46.88 40.70 -68.06
CA ASN A 118 47.56 39.54 -67.46
C ASN A 118 47.53 39.58 -65.92
N THR A 119 47.61 40.74 -65.28
CA THR A 119 47.39 40.90 -63.82
C THR A 119 45.91 40.69 -63.47
N ASN A 120 44.98 41.18 -64.29
CA ASN A 120 43.54 40.89 -64.13
C ASN A 120 43.23 39.41 -64.41
N LYS A 121 43.94 38.73 -65.32
CA LYS A 121 43.87 37.27 -65.48
C LYS A 121 44.43 36.54 -64.26
N SER A 122 45.51 37.01 -63.65
CA SER A 122 46.07 36.49 -62.38
C SER A 122 45.08 36.63 -61.21
N LEU A 123 44.42 37.79 -61.06
CA LEU A 123 43.30 37.99 -60.13
C LEU A 123 42.07 37.12 -60.49
N LEU A 124 41.86 36.80 -61.77
CA LEU A 124 40.88 35.81 -62.23
C LEU A 124 41.33 34.35 -62.01
N ILE A 125 42.63 34.06 -61.82
CA ILE A 125 43.16 32.70 -61.65
C ILE A 125 42.91 32.19 -60.22
N ASP A 126 42.59 33.06 -59.25
CA ASP A 126 42.04 32.61 -57.96
C ASP A 126 40.58 32.09 -58.06
N LYS A 127 40.02 32.00 -59.27
CA LYS A 127 38.80 31.21 -59.55
C LYS A 127 38.96 29.75 -59.14
N HIS A 128 40.16 29.17 -59.23
CA HIS A 128 40.40 27.81 -58.74
C HIS A 128 40.36 27.73 -57.21
N GLY A 129 40.89 28.73 -56.48
CA GLY A 129 40.78 28.82 -55.02
C GLY A 129 39.33 28.94 -54.56
N LEU A 130 38.55 29.82 -55.21
CA LEU A 130 37.12 29.98 -54.94
C LEU A 130 36.32 28.69 -55.20
N LEU A 131 36.52 28.05 -56.37
CA LEU A 131 35.86 26.79 -56.72
C LEU A 131 36.18 25.68 -55.71
N CYS A 132 37.44 25.58 -55.27
CA CYS A 132 37.84 24.65 -54.23
C CYS A 132 37.11 24.92 -52.90
N ARG A 133 37.00 26.19 -52.48
CA ARG A 133 36.25 26.57 -51.27
C ARG A 133 34.76 26.26 -51.40
N ILE A 134 34.14 26.58 -52.53
CA ILE A 134 32.72 26.27 -52.79
C ILE A 134 32.50 24.75 -52.71
N ARG A 135 33.39 23.95 -53.32
CA ARG A 135 33.31 22.49 -53.25
C ARG A 135 33.50 21.98 -51.82
N GLN A 136 34.43 22.53 -51.05
CA GLN A 136 34.63 22.17 -49.64
C GLN A 136 33.41 22.51 -48.79
N ILE A 137 32.83 23.70 -48.98
CA ILE A 137 31.58 24.10 -48.30
C ILE A 137 30.47 23.12 -48.67
N GLY A 138 30.29 22.80 -49.96
CA GLY A 138 29.27 21.84 -50.40
C GLY A 138 29.43 20.43 -49.81
N LEU A 139 30.67 19.95 -49.67
CA LEU A 139 30.95 18.68 -49.01
C LEU A 139 30.68 18.75 -47.50
N ALA A 140 31.06 19.85 -46.85
CA ALA A 140 30.82 20.06 -45.42
C ALA A 140 29.32 20.19 -45.10
N THR A 141 28.57 20.93 -45.92
CA THR A 141 27.11 21.07 -45.76
C THR A 141 26.40 19.76 -46.06
N GLY A 142 26.82 19.01 -47.07
CA GLY A 142 26.28 17.67 -47.35
C GLY A 142 26.46 16.71 -46.16
N LYS A 143 27.67 16.63 -45.59
CA LYS A 143 27.94 15.82 -44.39
C LYS A 143 27.10 16.29 -43.19
N ARG A 144 27.02 17.61 -42.97
CA ARG A 144 26.24 18.16 -41.85
C ARG A 144 24.74 17.86 -42.00
N LEU A 145 24.23 17.83 -43.22
CA LEU A 145 22.83 17.48 -43.51
C LEU A 145 22.55 16.01 -43.20
N GLU A 146 23.48 15.10 -43.54
CA GLU A 146 23.39 13.69 -43.19
C GLU A 146 23.43 13.47 -41.67
N GLU A 147 24.33 14.16 -40.95
CA GLU A 147 24.37 14.16 -39.48
C GLU A 147 23.05 14.62 -38.86
N LEU A 148 22.51 15.76 -39.32
CA LEU A 148 21.23 16.28 -38.83
C LEU A 148 20.07 15.32 -39.10
N GLN A 149 20.05 14.67 -40.27
CA GLN A 149 19.03 13.68 -40.60
C GLN A 149 19.11 12.46 -39.67
N ASN A 150 20.32 12.02 -39.34
CA ASN A 150 20.53 10.92 -38.38
C ASN A 150 20.11 11.31 -36.95
N GLU A 151 20.46 12.52 -36.49
CA GLU A 151 20.03 13.08 -35.20
C GLU A 151 18.50 13.19 -35.13
N GLN A 152 17.86 13.64 -36.20
CA GLN A 152 16.40 13.73 -36.29
C GLN A 152 15.73 12.35 -36.21
N ASN A 153 16.27 11.35 -36.91
CA ASN A 153 15.75 9.98 -36.86
C ASN A 153 15.85 9.39 -35.45
N LEU A 154 16.98 9.60 -34.77
CA LEU A 154 17.18 9.14 -33.40
C LEU A 154 16.26 9.86 -32.40
N ALA A 155 16.04 11.16 -32.58
CA ALA A 155 15.07 11.92 -31.79
C ALA A 155 13.63 11.40 -31.98
N MET A 156 13.24 11.08 -33.23
CA MET A 156 11.93 10.47 -33.50
C MET A 156 11.78 9.09 -32.85
N GLU A 157 12.84 8.28 -32.82
CA GLU A 157 12.83 6.98 -32.15
C GLU A 157 12.64 7.13 -30.63
N LYS A 158 13.37 8.03 -29.99
CA LYS A 158 13.19 8.35 -28.56
C LYS A 158 11.80 8.91 -28.25
N MET A 159 11.23 9.70 -29.16
CA MET A 159 9.86 10.17 -29.00
C MET A 159 8.85 9.02 -29.03
N LYS A 160 9.05 8.00 -29.88
CA LYS A 160 8.21 6.79 -29.89
C LYS A 160 8.34 6.01 -28.58
N GLU A 161 9.55 5.82 -28.06
CA GLU A 161 9.78 5.17 -26.76
C GLU A 161 9.03 5.91 -25.63
N ILE A 162 9.10 7.24 -25.60
CA ILE A 162 8.38 8.06 -24.60
C ILE A 162 6.87 7.82 -24.69
N LEU A 163 6.29 7.83 -25.89
CA LEU A 163 4.86 7.60 -26.08
C LEU A 163 4.46 6.20 -25.62
N GLU A 164 5.27 5.18 -25.90
CA GLU A 164 5.03 3.83 -25.42
C GLU A 164 5.05 3.76 -23.89
N PHE A 165 6.07 4.32 -23.24
CA PHE A 165 6.12 4.38 -21.77
C PHE A 165 4.97 5.18 -21.17
N GLU A 166 4.53 6.27 -21.80
CA GLU A 166 3.36 7.03 -21.35
C GLU A 166 2.06 6.22 -21.43
N THR A 167 1.87 5.45 -22.51
CA THR A 167 0.70 4.57 -22.64
C THR A 167 0.71 3.45 -21.59
N ASN A 168 1.88 2.86 -21.34
CA ASN A 168 2.07 1.82 -20.33
C ASN A 168 1.84 2.38 -18.92
N ALA A 169 2.42 3.54 -18.57
CA ALA A 169 2.21 4.21 -17.30
C ALA A 169 0.72 4.51 -17.06
N LYS A 170 0.02 5.05 -18.05
CA LYS A 170 -1.43 5.32 -17.97
C LYS A 170 -2.24 4.03 -17.79
N SER A 171 -1.86 2.95 -18.47
CA SER A 171 -2.51 1.65 -18.31
C SER A 171 -2.34 1.10 -16.89
N GLN A 172 -1.12 1.13 -16.34
CA GLN A 172 -0.85 0.68 -14.98
C GLN A 172 -1.54 1.55 -13.93
N HIS A 173 -1.51 2.88 -14.11
CA HIS A 173 -2.23 3.81 -13.25
C HIS A 173 -3.74 3.49 -13.19
N LYS A 174 -4.36 3.23 -14.35
CA LYS A 174 -5.77 2.84 -14.43
C LYS A 174 -6.04 1.54 -13.67
N LYS A 175 -5.21 0.50 -13.85
CA LYS A 175 -5.34 -0.77 -13.12
C LYS A 175 -5.16 -0.59 -11.61
N ALA A 176 -4.19 0.22 -11.19
CA ALA A 176 -3.98 0.53 -9.78
C ALA A 176 -5.18 1.26 -9.16
N LEU A 177 -5.83 2.15 -9.91
CA LEU A 177 -7.04 2.84 -9.46
C LEU A 177 -8.23 1.89 -9.34
N GLU A 178 -8.41 0.99 -10.32
CA GLU A 178 -9.45 -0.05 -10.27
C GLU A 178 -9.26 -0.98 -9.07
N LEU A 179 -8.03 -1.44 -8.80
CA LEU A 179 -7.71 -2.23 -7.62
C LEU A 179 -7.91 -1.46 -6.32
N GLN A 180 -7.57 -0.17 -6.27
CA GLN A 180 -7.80 0.68 -5.09
C GLN A 180 -9.29 0.73 -4.74
N ILE A 181 -10.16 0.94 -5.72
CA ILE A 181 -11.62 0.95 -5.51
C ILE A 181 -12.10 -0.40 -4.94
N GLU A 182 -11.55 -1.51 -5.45
CA GLU A 182 -11.92 -2.85 -4.99
C GLU A 182 -11.42 -3.15 -3.57
N VAL A 183 -10.20 -2.72 -3.24
CA VAL A 183 -9.62 -2.77 -1.90
C VAL A 183 -10.48 -2.01 -0.90
N ASP A 184 -10.95 -0.81 -1.27
CA ASP A 184 -11.79 0.01 -0.39
C ASP A 184 -13.16 -0.63 -0.14
N LYS A 185 -13.77 -1.29 -1.15
CA LYS A 185 -14.99 -2.08 -0.96
C LYS A 185 -14.76 -3.27 -0.02
N GLU A 186 -13.66 -3.99 -0.17
CA GLU A 186 -13.35 -5.13 0.71
C GLU A 186 -13.13 -4.69 2.16
N ILE A 187 -12.46 -3.54 2.38
CA ILE A 187 -12.33 -2.94 3.71
C ILE A 187 -13.71 -2.66 4.32
N GLN A 188 -14.63 -2.09 3.53
CA GLN A 188 -15.99 -1.81 4.00
C GLN A 188 -16.71 -3.11 4.40
N ILE A 189 -16.65 -4.16 3.57
CA ILE A 189 -17.25 -5.47 3.87
C ILE A 189 -16.64 -6.08 5.14
N ILE A 190 -15.33 -6.00 5.31
CA ILE A 190 -14.64 -6.48 6.52
C ILE A 190 -15.13 -5.71 7.75
N GLN A 191 -15.26 -4.39 7.67
CA GLN A 191 -15.74 -3.55 8.77
C GLN A 191 -17.19 -3.86 9.14
N GLU A 192 -18.08 -4.02 8.15
CA GLU A 192 -19.48 -4.39 8.36
C GLU A 192 -19.60 -5.74 9.05
N LYS A 193 -18.86 -6.77 8.58
CA LYS A 193 -18.85 -8.09 9.22
C LYS A 193 -18.23 -8.08 10.60
N GLN A 194 -17.15 -7.33 10.81
CA GLN A 194 -16.55 -7.17 12.12
C GLN A 194 -17.53 -6.53 13.10
N ALA A 195 -18.28 -5.51 12.67
CA ALA A 195 -19.30 -4.88 13.49
C ALA A 195 -20.43 -5.85 13.88
N VAL A 196 -20.83 -6.76 12.98
CA VAL A 196 -21.79 -7.83 13.30
C VAL A 196 -21.23 -8.77 14.35
N VAL A 197 -19.99 -9.26 14.18
CA VAL A 197 -19.32 -10.13 15.17
C VAL A 197 -19.20 -9.43 16.53
N ASP A 198 -18.78 -8.17 16.55
CA ASP A 198 -18.64 -7.39 17.77
C ASP A 198 -20.00 -7.14 18.45
N ALA A 199 -21.07 -6.94 17.68
CA ALA A 199 -22.42 -6.80 18.19
C ALA A 199 -22.95 -8.11 18.81
N GLU A 200 -22.72 -9.27 18.17
CA GLU A 200 -23.09 -10.57 18.73
C GLU A 200 -22.29 -10.89 20.00
N LEU A 201 -20.98 -10.62 20.00
CA LEU A 201 -20.15 -10.75 21.20
C LEU A 201 -20.61 -9.81 22.33
N ALA A 202 -21.03 -8.59 21.99
CA ALA A 202 -21.57 -7.66 22.97
C ALA A 202 -22.86 -8.16 23.65
N LYS A 203 -23.68 -8.97 22.96
CA LYS A 203 -24.85 -9.65 23.56
C LYS A 203 -24.41 -10.74 24.56
N ALA A 204 -23.30 -11.43 24.30
CA ALA A 204 -22.74 -12.46 25.20
C ALA A 204 -22.03 -11.87 26.44
N GLN A 205 -21.39 -10.72 26.27
CA GLN A 205 -20.59 -10.05 27.28
C GLN A 205 -21.26 -9.91 28.66
N PRO A 206 -22.55 -9.49 28.79
CA PRO A 206 -23.22 -9.41 30.09
C PRO A 206 -23.36 -10.78 30.76
N ALA A 207 -23.71 -11.83 30.00
CA ALA A 207 -23.84 -13.19 30.54
C ALA A 207 -22.48 -13.74 31.02
N ILE A 208 -21.41 -13.48 30.29
CA ILE A 208 -20.04 -13.84 30.68
C ILE A 208 -19.61 -13.05 31.92
N CYS A 209 -19.90 -11.75 31.98
CA CYS A 209 -19.63 -10.92 33.15
C CYS A 209 -20.41 -11.42 34.38
N GLU A 210 -21.69 -11.77 34.20
CA GLU A 210 -22.51 -12.35 35.25
C GLU A 210 -21.96 -13.69 35.72
N ALA A 211 -21.54 -14.56 34.79
CA ALA A 211 -20.90 -15.84 35.10
C ALA A 211 -19.61 -15.65 35.89
N LYS A 212 -18.73 -14.77 35.41
CA LYS A 212 -17.47 -14.41 36.06
C LYS A 212 -17.73 -13.79 37.42
N ASN A 213 -18.76 -12.97 37.56
CA ASN A 213 -19.15 -12.40 38.85
C ASN A 213 -19.69 -13.48 39.77
N ALA A 214 -20.58 -14.36 39.31
CA ALA A 214 -21.16 -15.43 40.11
C ALA A 214 -20.07 -16.39 40.62
N SER A 215 -19.17 -16.82 39.75
CA SER A 215 -18.02 -17.65 40.14
C SER A 215 -17.01 -16.87 40.98
N ALA A 216 -16.71 -15.60 40.66
CA ALA A 216 -15.82 -14.76 41.46
C ALA A 216 -16.42 -14.29 42.80
N TYR A 217 -17.74 -14.25 42.98
CA TYR A 217 -18.38 -13.99 44.27
C TYR A 217 -17.96 -15.06 45.29
N THR A 218 -17.53 -16.23 44.81
CA THR A 218 -16.91 -17.28 45.63
C THR A 218 -15.39 -17.13 45.84
N TYR A 219 -14.66 -16.21 45.18
CA TYR A 219 -13.19 -16.09 45.40
C TYR A 219 -12.63 -14.67 45.49
N PHE A 220 -13.18 -13.69 44.78
CA PHE A 220 -12.65 -12.33 44.66
C PHE A 220 -13.77 -11.30 44.39
N ALA A 221 -14.49 -10.87 45.43
CA ALA A 221 -15.26 -9.62 45.30
C ALA A 221 -14.27 -8.46 45.11
N ARG A 222 -14.21 -7.87 43.91
CA ARG A 222 -13.47 -6.61 43.68
C ARG A 222 -14.24 -5.49 44.38
N PRO A 223 -13.65 -4.78 45.35
CA PRO A 223 -14.30 -3.64 45.97
C PRO A 223 -14.39 -2.50 44.95
N THR A 224 -15.59 -1.96 44.77
CA THR A 224 -15.83 -0.73 44.01
C THR A 224 -15.23 0.47 44.75
N HIS A 225 -14.71 1.42 43.97
CA HIS A 225 -13.74 2.43 44.41
C HIS A 225 -14.31 3.42 45.45
N SER A 226 -13.79 3.36 46.68
CA SER A 226 -13.66 4.47 47.66
C SER A 226 -13.17 4.01 49.03
N ILE A 227 -13.12 2.69 49.29
CA ILE A 227 -12.72 2.14 50.59
C ILE A 227 -11.18 2.14 50.73
N LYS A 228 -10.68 2.54 51.90
CA LYS A 228 -9.24 2.53 52.25
C LYS A 228 -8.63 1.14 51.96
N ARG A 229 -7.48 1.09 51.26
CA ARG A 229 -6.80 -0.17 50.82
C ARG A 229 -6.68 -1.24 51.92
N THR A 230 -6.48 -0.84 53.17
CA THR A 230 -6.38 -1.74 54.34
C THR A 230 -7.70 -2.42 54.71
N GLN A 231 -8.84 -1.70 54.61
CA GLN A 231 -10.17 -2.28 54.86
C GLN A 231 -10.59 -3.21 53.71
N ILE A 232 -10.19 -2.88 52.48
CA ILE A 232 -10.39 -3.74 51.30
C ILE A 232 -9.71 -5.11 51.49
N TYR A 233 -8.44 -5.13 51.91
CA TYR A 233 -7.68 -6.37 52.05
C TYR A 233 -8.31 -7.31 53.08
N THR A 234 -8.68 -6.78 54.25
CA THR A 234 -9.32 -7.58 55.31
C THR A 234 -10.70 -8.11 54.90
N TYR A 235 -11.49 -7.31 54.16
CA TYR A 235 -12.76 -7.74 53.58
C TYR A 235 -12.60 -8.87 52.56
N ILE A 236 -11.66 -8.73 51.62
CA ILE A 236 -11.36 -9.77 50.61
C ILE A 236 -10.92 -11.06 51.31
N GLN A 237 -10.04 -10.98 52.31
CA GLN A 237 -9.58 -12.16 53.06
C GLN A 237 -10.71 -12.85 53.84
N LYS A 238 -11.61 -12.07 54.47
CA LYS A 238 -12.81 -12.63 55.14
C LYS A 238 -13.73 -13.35 54.15
N LYS A 239 -13.98 -12.76 52.96
CA LYS A 239 -14.78 -13.40 51.92
C LYS A 239 -14.14 -14.67 51.35
N LYS A 240 -12.83 -14.64 51.10
CA LYS A 240 -12.07 -15.83 50.68
C LYS A 240 -12.18 -16.98 51.69
N LYS A 241 -12.04 -16.68 52.98
CA LYS A 241 -12.21 -17.68 54.04
C LYS A 241 -13.63 -18.24 54.05
N LYS A 242 -14.66 -17.38 53.95
CA LYS A 242 -16.06 -17.80 53.92
C LYS A 242 -16.35 -18.74 52.74
N ALA A 243 -15.95 -18.36 51.54
CA ALA A 243 -16.22 -19.19 50.37
C ALA A 243 -15.40 -20.48 50.37
N LYS A 244 -14.16 -20.46 50.90
CA LYS A 244 -13.40 -21.69 51.16
C LYS A 244 -14.17 -22.63 52.09
N THR A 245 -14.86 -22.10 53.09
CA THR A 245 -15.75 -22.87 53.97
C THR A 245 -16.96 -23.41 53.20
N ASP A 246 -17.65 -22.58 52.41
CA ASP A 246 -18.83 -23.01 51.64
C ASP A 246 -18.49 -24.16 50.65
N TRP A 247 -17.32 -24.12 49.99
CA TRP A 247 -16.82 -25.22 49.14
C TRP A 247 -16.36 -26.46 49.94
N ASN A 248 -15.89 -26.27 51.18
CA ASN A 248 -15.55 -27.38 52.07
C ASN A 248 -16.80 -28.10 52.60
N GLU A 249 -17.85 -27.34 52.94
CA GLU A 249 -19.16 -27.87 53.33
C GLU A 249 -19.74 -28.76 52.22
N LEU A 250 -19.59 -28.33 50.96
CA LEU A 250 -20.02 -29.12 49.80
C LEU A 250 -19.37 -30.52 49.75
N ARG A 251 -18.08 -30.60 50.09
CA ARG A 251 -17.34 -31.87 50.14
C ARG A 251 -17.70 -32.73 51.36
N ALA A 252 -18.16 -32.11 52.43
CA ALA A 252 -18.55 -32.79 53.66
C ALA A 252 -19.93 -33.49 53.58
N TYR A 253 -20.77 -33.16 52.59
CA TYR A 253 -22.06 -33.82 52.43
C TYR A 253 -21.89 -35.31 52.11
N LYS A 254 -22.40 -36.17 53.01
CA LYS A 254 -22.51 -37.61 52.75
C LYS A 254 -23.52 -37.88 51.63
N ASN A 255 -24.72 -37.30 51.77
CA ASN A 255 -25.83 -37.45 50.81
C ASN A 255 -26.28 -36.07 50.32
N PRO A 256 -25.68 -35.52 49.25
CA PRO A 256 -26.12 -34.25 48.68
C PRO A 256 -27.49 -34.40 48.00
N LYS A 257 -28.23 -33.30 47.89
CA LYS A 257 -29.48 -33.23 47.11
C LYS A 257 -29.20 -33.53 45.63
N ASP A 258 -30.16 -34.14 44.93
CA ASP A 258 -29.99 -34.53 43.53
C ASP A 258 -29.67 -33.34 42.63
N VAL A 259 -30.34 -32.20 42.84
CA VAL A 259 -30.06 -30.95 42.10
C VAL A 259 -28.58 -30.53 42.26
N LEU A 260 -28.02 -30.65 43.47
CA LEU A 260 -26.61 -30.33 43.71
C LEU A 260 -25.69 -31.31 42.98
N LYS A 261 -26.01 -32.62 43.00
CA LYS A 261 -25.26 -33.64 42.26
C LYS A 261 -25.25 -33.29 40.77
N THR A 262 -26.42 -33.03 40.18
CA THR A 262 -26.55 -32.74 38.76
C THR A 262 -25.79 -31.49 38.34
N VAL A 263 -25.97 -30.37 39.05
CA VAL A 263 -25.27 -29.10 38.73
C VAL A 263 -23.75 -29.26 38.77
N MET A 264 -23.24 -29.97 39.78
CA MET A 264 -21.79 -30.19 39.92
C MET A 264 -21.26 -31.19 38.88
N THR A 265 -22.03 -32.22 38.54
CA THR A 265 -21.70 -33.18 37.48
C THR A 265 -21.54 -32.44 36.15
N VAL A 266 -22.52 -31.59 35.81
CA VAL A 266 -22.48 -30.76 34.60
C VAL A 266 -21.28 -29.82 34.61
N ALA A 267 -20.98 -29.14 35.73
CA ALA A 267 -19.82 -28.27 35.83
C ALA A 267 -18.49 -29.01 35.57
N VAL A 268 -18.33 -30.20 36.14
CA VAL A 268 -17.13 -31.03 35.94
C VAL A 268 -17.07 -31.55 34.50
N ALA A 269 -18.20 -32.00 33.94
CA ALA A 269 -18.28 -32.46 32.55
C ALA A 269 -17.91 -31.36 31.55
N LEU A 270 -18.35 -30.12 31.77
CA LEU A 270 -17.99 -28.95 30.95
C LEU A 270 -16.49 -28.66 31.00
N VAL A 271 -15.92 -28.60 32.21
CA VAL A 271 -14.50 -28.28 32.38
C VAL A 271 -13.60 -29.36 31.79
N LYS A 272 -14.03 -30.62 31.82
CA LYS A 272 -13.31 -31.74 31.22
C LYS A 272 -13.62 -31.98 29.75
N ASN A 273 -14.70 -31.37 29.23
CA ASN A 273 -15.28 -31.65 27.92
C ASN A 273 -15.51 -33.17 27.69
N ASP A 274 -16.04 -33.87 28.70
CA ASP A 274 -16.24 -35.33 28.66
C ASP A 274 -17.71 -35.70 28.85
N SER A 275 -18.35 -36.15 27.76
CA SER A 275 -19.76 -36.56 27.74
C SER A 275 -20.04 -37.80 28.61
N LYS A 276 -19.04 -38.65 28.87
CA LYS A 276 -19.23 -39.86 29.68
C LYS A 276 -19.63 -39.55 31.11
N ILE A 277 -19.20 -38.39 31.62
CA ILE A 277 -19.53 -37.92 32.97
C ILE A 277 -21.02 -37.62 33.10
N LEU A 278 -21.68 -37.20 32.01
CA LEU A 278 -23.12 -36.88 31.99
C LEU A 278 -23.99 -38.14 31.95
N CYS A 279 -23.54 -39.20 31.28
CA CYS A 279 -24.32 -40.44 31.10
C CYS A 279 -24.45 -41.30 32.37
N LEU A 280 -23.63 -41.04 33.40
CA LEU A 280 -23.62 -41.84 34.63
C LEU A 280 -24.83 -41.58 35.55
N GLY A 281 -25.62 -40.53 35.29
CA GLY A 281 -26.79 -40.16 36.10
C GLY A 281 -28.12 -40.68 35.58
N THR A 282 -28.22 -40.99 34.29
CA THR A 282 -29.44 -41.52 33.66
C THR A 282 -29.55 -43.01 33.94
N LYS A 283 -30.15 -43.36 35.06
CA LYS A 283 -30.35 -44.75 35.48
C LYS A 283 -31.18 -45.50 34.43
N ASP A 284 -30.52 -46.28 33.59
CA ASP A 284 -31.15 -47.43 32.97
C ASP A 284 -31.68 -48.31 34.11
N LYS A 285 -33.02 -48.43 34.20
CA LYS A 285 -33.77 -49.10 35.28
C LYS A 285 -33.43 -50.60 35.48
N LYS A 286 -32.37 -51.13 34.86
CA LYS A 286 -31.98 -52.54 34.88
C LYS A 286 -30.58 -52.83 35.45
N SER A 287 -29.83 -51.83 35.91
CA SER A 287 -28.53 -52.09 36.55
C SER A 287 -28.74 -52.60 37.99
N THR A 288 -28.52 -53.90 38.20
CA THR A 288 -28.55 -54.62 39.49
C THR A 288 -27.30 -54.34 40.34
N HIS A 289 -26.87 -53.09 40.43
CA HIS A 289 -25.84 -52.72 41.40
C HIS A 289 -26.45 -52.65 42.81
N PRO A 290 -25.76 -53.18 43.84
CA PRO A 290 -26.24 -53.16 45.22
C PRO A 290 -26.50 -51.71 45.67
N PRO A 291 -27.64 -51.42 46.33
CA PRO A 291 -28.16 -50.07 46.58
C PRO A 291 -27.39 -49.23 47.63
N GLY A 292 -26.06 -49.33 47.69
CA GLY A 292 -25.26 -48.76 48.79
C GLY A 292 -24.09 -47.85 48.42
N GLN A 293 -23.69 -47.75 47.15
CA GLN A 293 -22.50 -46.97 46.77
C GLN A 293 -22.81 -45.96 45.65
N ASP A 294 -22.99 -44.70 46.04
CA ASP A 294 -22.99 -43.54 45.13
C ASP A 294 -21.56 -43.26 44.63
N ASP A 295 -20.91 -44.22 43.95
CA ASP A 295 -19.51 -44.11 43.51
C ASP A 295 -19.28 -42.92 42.58
N HIS A 296 -20.31 -42.54 41.81
CA HIS A 296 -20.27 -41.37 40.92
C HIS A 296 -20.07 -40.05 41.68
N TRP A 297 -20.72 -39.89 42.85
CA TRP A 297 -20.54 -38.67 43.65
C TRP A 297 -19.15 -38.61 44.29
N ALA A 298 -18.58 -39.76 44.64
CA ALA A 298 -17.21 -39.83 45.14
C ALA A 298 -16.19 -39.40 44.05
N GLU A 299 -16.43 -39.76 42.79
CA GLU A 299 -15.64 -39.30 41.65
C GLU A 299 -15.76 -37.78 41.44
N ILE A 300 -16.99 -37.27 41.39
CA ILE A 300 -17.25 -35.83 41.27
C ILE A 300 -16.60 -35.04 42.41
N LYS A 301 -16.66 -35.55 43.66
CA LYS A 301 -16.00 -34.94 44.82
C LYS A 301 -14.48 -34.81 44.66
N ARG A 302 -13.82 -35.79 44.05
CA ARG A 302 -12.38 -35.73 43.75
C ARG A 302 -12.08 -34.59 42.79
N GLU A 303 -12.96 -34.39 41.81
CA GLU A 303 -12.83 -33.34 40.80
C GLU A 303 -13.20 -31.94 41.30
N ILE A 304 -14.13 -31.81 42.26
CA ILE A 304 -14.47 -30.53 42.94
C ILE A 304 -13.36 -30.11 43.93
N ASN A 305 -12.10 -30.33 43.60
CA ASN A 305 -11.00 -29.75 44.34
C ASN A 305 -10.90 -28.23 44.07
N TYR A 306 -10.03 -27.52 44.80
CA TYR A 306 -9.76 -26.09 44.59
C TYR A 306 -9.41 -25.75 43.13
N ASP A 307 -8.90 -26.71 42.37
CA ASP A 307 -8.58 -26.56 40.97
C ASP A 307 -9.81 -26.42 40.08
N LEU A 308 -10.96 -27.01 40.43
CA LEU A 308 -12.18 -26.85 39.63
C LEU A 308 -12.56 -25.37 39.53
N VAL A 309 -12.53 -24.63 40.64
CA VAL A 309 -12.91 -23.22 40.59
C VAL A 309 -11.91 -22.39 39.81
N LYS A 310 -10.61 -22.70 39.93
CA LYS A 310 -9.59 -22.07 39.09
C LYS A 310 -9.85 -22.36 37.61
N LYS A 311 -10.18 -23.60 37.27
CA LYS A 311 -10.52 -24.04 35.91
C LYS A 311 -11.79 -23.37 35.41
N LEU A 312 -12.86 -23.26 36.20
CA LEU A 312 -14.10 -22.56 35.86
C LEU A 312 -13.83 -21.08 35.52
N MET A 313 -12.95 -20.42 36.28
CA MET A 313 -12.56 -19.04 36.01
C MET A 313 -11.73 -18.92 34.73
N SER A 314 -10.74 -19.79 34.55
CA SER A 314 -9.87 -19.75 33.37
C SER A 314 -10.54 -20.25 32.09
N PHE A 315 -11.60 -21.06 32.20
CA PHE A 315 -12.30 -21.66 31.08
C PHE A 315 -12.86 -20.60 30.10
N LEU A 316 -13.41 -19.52 30.66
CA LEU A 316 -13.90 -18.38 29.86
C LEU A 316 -12.77 -17.51 29.28
N ASP A 317 -11.54 -17.67 29.77
CA ASP A 317 -10.36 -16.91 29.30
C ASP A 317 -9.52 -17.72 28.28
N SER A 318 -9.62 -19.05 28.28
CA SER A 318 -8.74 -19.95 27.53
C SER A 318 -9.30 -20.43 26.18
N ASN A 319 -10.30 -19.75 25.62
CA ASN A 319 -11.06 -20.18 24.43
C ASN A 319 -11.62 -21.61 24.50
N ALA A 320 -11.63 -22.26 25.67
CA ALA A 320 -12.06 -23.66 25.81
C ALA A 320 -13.55 -23.87 25.48
N ALA A 321 -14.32 -22.78 25.44
CA ALA A 321 -15.70 -22.79 24.97
C ALA A 321 -15.83 -23.00 23.46
N GLU A 322 -14.81 -22.66 22.66
CA GLU A 322 -14.79 -22.91 21.20
C GLU A 322 -14.60 -24.42 20.90
N ASP A 323 -13.88 -25.14 21.76
CA ASP A 323 -13.58 -26.57 21.59
C ASP A 323 -14.65 -27.51 22.19
N LEU A 324 -15.78 -26.98 22.66
CA LEU A 324 -16.81 -27.82 23.29
C LEU A 324 -17.47 -28.75 22.29
N ASP A 325 -17.61 -30.03 22.66
CA ASP A 325 -18.36 -30.97 21.83
C ASP A 325 -19.85 -30.54 21.79
N PRO A 326 -20.44 -30.31 20.60
CA PRO A 326 -21.86 -29.96 20.48
C PRO A 326 -22.79 -30.98 21.14
N LYS A 327 -22.39 -32.26 21.23
CA LYS A 327 -23.13 -33.30 21.94
C LYS A 327 -23.19 -33.04 23.45
N VAL A 328 -22.07 -32.62 24.03
CA VAL A 328 -21.98 -32.24 25.46
C VAL A 328 -22.90 -31.05 25.73
N VAL A 329 -22.86 -30.02 24.88
CA VAL A 329 -23.74 -28.84 24.99
C VAL A 329 -25.22 -29.24 24.96
N THR A 330 -25.61 -30.09 24.02
CA THR A 330 -27.00 -30.53 23.85
C THR A 330 -27.50 -31.34 25.05
N LEU A 331 -26.71 -32.31 25.51
CA LEU A 331 -27.07 -33.10 26.71
C LEU A 331 -27.20 -32.23 27.95
N ILE A 332 -26.32 -31.24 28.11
CA ILE A 332 -26.37 -30.34 29.25
C ILE A 332 -27.63 -29.46 29.21
N LYS A 333 -28.03 -28.97 28.04
CA LYS A 333 -29.28 -28.22 27.90
C LYS A 333 -30.49 -29.03 28.38
N GLU A 334 -30.62 -30.26 27.90
CA GLU A 334 -31.71 -31.18 28.30
C GLU A 334 -31.72 -31.43 29.82
N ILE A 335 -30.54 -31.60 30.43
CA ILE A 335 -30.42 -31.79 31.87
C ILE A 335 -30.83 -30.51 32.64
N LEU A 336 -30.43 -29.34 32.17
CA LEU A 336 -30.67 -28.06 32.86
C LEU A 336 -32.07 -27.50 32.65
N GLU A 337 -32.80 -27.90 31.61
CA GLU A 337 -34.20 -27.52 31.39
C GLU A 337 -35.08 -27.92 32.58
N ASN A 338 -34.74 -29.02 33.26
CA ASN A 338 -35.47 -29.54 34.41
C ASN A 338 -35.11 -28.85 35.75
N ILE A 339 -34.08 -28.00 35.77
CA ILE A 339 -33.55 -27.42 37.01
C ILE A 339 -33.73 -25.90 36.99
N THR A 340 -34.42 -25.37 37.99
CA THR A 340 -34.55 -23.92 38.17
C THR A 340 -33.40 -23.35 39.02
N TYR A 341 -33.11 -22.05 38.82
CA TYR A 341 -32.08 -21.36 39.62
C TYR A 341 -32.38 -21.43 41.12
N GLU A 342 -33.65 -21.26 41.51
CA GLU A 342 -34.08 -21.34 42.91
C GLU A 342 -33.84 -22.72 43.51
N GLN A 343 -34.09 -23.79 42.76
CA GLN A 343 -33.77 -25.15 43.19
C GLN A 343 -32.27 -25.33 43.42
N ALA A 344 -31.43 -24.79 42.52
CA ALA A 344 -29.98 -24.84 42.69
C ALA A 344 -29.50 -24.07 43.93
N VAL A 345 -30.01 -22.86 44.16
CA VAL A 345 -29.71 -22.04 45.36
C VAL A 345 -30.18 -22.74 46.65
N ASN A 346 -31.39 -23.31 46.64
CA ASN A 346 -31.95 -24.06 47.76
C ASN A 346 -31.20 -25.36 48.02
N ALA A 347 -30.53 -25.91 47.00
CA ALA A 347 -29.71 -27.10 47.15
C ALA A 347 -28.37 -26.80 47.84
N SER A 348 -27.71 -25.70 47.46
CA SER A 348 -26.51 -25.20 48.11
C SER A 348 -26.23 -23.74 47.72
N LYS A 349 -25.62 -22.98 48.65
CA LYS A 349 -25.14 -21.62 48.39
C LYS A 349 -24.14 -21.54 47.22
N VAL A 350 -23.40 -22.63 46.96
CA VAL A 350 -22.42 -22.72 45.87
C VAL A 350 -23.06 -23.12 44.55
N ALA A 351 -24.14 -23.91 44.59
CA ALA A 351 -24.77 -24.44 43.38
C ALA A 351 -25.47 -23.36 42.54
N GLY A 352 -26.09 -22.36 43.18
CA GLY A 352 -26.71 -21.24 42.46
C GLY A 352 -25.72 -20.50 41.54
N PRO A 353 -24.61 -19.98 42.06
CA PRO A 353 -23.59 -19.32 41.24
C PRO A 353 -22.98 -20.21 40.15
N VAL A 354 -22.75 -21.49 40.43
CA VAL A 354 -22.23 -22.46 39.45
C VAL A 354 -23.26 -22.70 38.33
N PHE A 355 -24.54 -22.81 38.67
CA PHE A 355 -25.63 -22.96 37.70
C PHE A 355 -25.73 -21.77 36.74
N LEU A 356 -25.65 -20.53 37.26
CA LEU A 356 -25.62 -19.33 36.42
C LEU A 356 -24.39 -19.31 35.51
N TRP A 357 -23.22 -19.66 36.04
CA TRP A 357 -22.01 -19.78 35.25
C TRP A 357 -22.17 -20.78 34.09
N ILE A 358 -22.75 -21.96 34.36
CA ILE A 358 -23.02 -22.97 33.33
C ILE A 358 -23.93 -22.40 32.24
N LYS A 359 -25.05 -21.77 32.61
CA LYS A 359 -25.99 -21.19 31.64
C LYS A 359 -25.32 -20.17 30.73
N SER A 360 -24.50 -19.28 31.29
CA SER A 360 -23.76 -18.30 30.50
C SER A 360 -22.72 -18.93 29.58
N VAL A 361 -22.05 -20.01 30.02
CA VAL A 361 -21.10 -20.76 29.18
C VAL A 361 -21.81 -21.40 28.00
N LEU A 362 -22.99 -22.01 28.23
CA LEU A 362 -23.79 -22.60 27.15
C LEU A 362 -24.23 -21.54 26.14
N PHE A 363 -24.80 -20.43 26.64
CA PHE A 363 -25.19 -19.30 25.80
C PHE A 363 -24.01 -18.76 24.96
N TYR A 364 -22.83 -18.63 25.57
CA TYR A 364 -21.63 -18.22 24.85
C TYR A 364 -21.18 -19.25 23.81
N SER A 365 -21.21 -20.55 24.14
CA SER A 365 -20.83 -21.62 23.20
C SER A 365 -21.74 -21.68 21.99
N GLU A 366 -23.04 -21.41 22.15
CA GLU A 366 -23.98 -21.33 21.03
C GLU A 366 -23.67 -20.15 20.11
N LEU A 367 -23.43 -18.97 20.68
CA LEU A 367 -23.02 -17.80 19.92
C LEU A 367 -21.69 -18.02 19.21
N LEU A 368 -20.76 -18.76 19.82
CA LEU A 368 -19.50 -19.09 19.18
C LEU A 368 -19.68 -19.92 17.91
N VAL A 369 -20.63 -20.87 17.89
CA VAL A 369 -20.94 -21.65 16.68
C VAL A 369 -21.35 -20.74 15.51
N GLU A 370 -22.07 -19.65 15.79
CA GLU A 370 -22.46 -18.66 14.77
C GLU A 370 -21.31 -17.71 14.40
N ILE A 371 -20.48 -17.33 15.38
CA ILE A 371 -19.41 -16.35 15.21
C ILE A 371 -18.15 -16.93 14.54
N VAL A 372 -17.81 -18.20 14.78
CA VAL A 372 -16.64 -18.87 14.19
C VAL A 372 -16.61 -18.77 12.66
N PRO A 373 -17.65 -19.19 11.91
CA PRO A 373 -17.62 -19.07 10.45
C PRO A 373 -17.53 -17.60 9.97
N LEU A 374 -18.05 -16.65 10.75
CA LEU A 374 -17.90 -15.22 10.44
C LEU A 374 -16.46 -14.74 10.65
N LYS A 375 -15.79 -15.18 11.72
CA LYS A 375 -14.36 -14.90 11.97
C LYS A 375 -13.48 -15.47 10.87
N ASP A 376 -13.74 -16.71 10.45
CA ASP A 376 -13.00 -17.37 9.37
C ASP A 376 -13.17 -16.60 8.06
N HIS A 377 -14.40 -16.22 7.72
CA HIS A 377 -14.66 -15.40 6.53
C HIS A 377 -14.00 -14.01 6.61
N ILE A 378 -13.99 -13.36 7.78
CA ILE A 378 -13.25 -12.10 7.98
C ILE A 378 -11.75 -12.31 7.77
N TRP A 379 -11.21 -13.44 8.23
CA TRP A 379 -9.80 -13.79 8.07
C TRP A 379 -9.46 -14.01 6.59
N GLU A 380 -10.25 -14.79 5.85
CA GLU A 380 -10.09 -15.00 4.40
C GLU A 380 -10.16 -13.66 3.63
N LEU A 381 -11.10 -12.78 3.99
CA LEU A 381 -11.20 -11.46 3.38
C LEU A 381 -9.98 -10.59 3.69
N LYS A 382 -9.41 -10.66 4.90
CA LYS A 382 -8.20 -9.94 5.27
C LYS A 382 -6.97 -10.45 4.51
N GLU A 383 -6.88 -11.75 4.25
CA GLU A 383 -5.82 -12.34 3.44
C GLU A 383 -5.92 -11.87 1.99
N ARG A 384 -7.11 -11.99 1.37
CA ARG A 384 -7.35 -11.48 0.01
C ARG A 384 -7.09 -9.98 -0.13
N TRP A 385 -7.52 -9.20 0.85
CA TRP A 385 -7.27 -7.76 0.90
C TRP A 385 -5.76 -7.46 0.93
N LYS A 386 -5.00 -8.24 1.70
CA LYS A 386 -3.54 -8.10 1.78
C LYS A 386 -2.89 -8.38 0.43
N ASP A 387 -3.28 -9.47 -0.24
CA ASP A 387 -2.75 -9.82 -1.57
C ASP A 387 -3.04 -8.72 -2.60
N LYS A 388 -4.27 -8.20 -2.65
CA LYS A 388 -4.64 -7.08 -3.54
C LYS A 388 -3.88 -5.80 -3.22
N LYS A 389 -3.61 -5.54 -1.94
CA LYS A 389 -2.82 -4.38 -1.51
C LYS A 389 -1.36 -4.50 -1.96
N ASP A 390 -0.79 -5.70 -1.88
CA ASP A 390 0.57 -5.98 -2.34
C ASP A 390 0.65 -5.89 -3.87
N GLU A 391 -0.35 -6.38 -4.60
CA GLU A 391 -0.48 -6.21 -6.06
C GLU A 391 -0.56 -4.73 -6.45
N MET A 392 -1.38 -3.94 -5.76
CA MET A 392 -1.48 -2.50 -5.99
C MET A 392 -0.14 -1.79 -5.70
N ALA A 393 0.60 -2.19 -4.66
CA ALA A 393 1.92 -1.65 -4.37
C ALA A 393 2.91 -1.95 -5.50
N LEU A 394 2.85 -3.16 -6.07
CA LEU A 394 3.66 -3.54 -7.24
C LEU A 394 3.34 -2.66 -8.46
N LEU A 395 2.06 -2.46 -8.77
CA LEU A 395 1.64 -1.60 -9.90
C LEU A 395 2.11 -0.15 -9.73
N LYS A 396 2.02 0.41 -8.51
CA LYS A 396 2.53 1.75 -8.21
C LYS A 396 4.05 1.83 -8.39
N SER A 397 4.78 0.77 -8.04
CA SER A 397 6.23 0.74 -8.26
C SER A 397 6.59 0.73 -9.74
N GLN A 398 5.84 0.00 -10.57
CA GLN A 398 5.98 0.00 -12.03
C GLN A 398 5.64 1.36 -12.65
N GLU A 399 4.62 2.06 -12.13
CA GLU A 399 4.28 3.42 -12.57
C GLU A 399 5.44 4.40 -12.35
N ILE A 400 6.11 4.32 -11.19
CA ILE A 400 7.30 5.11 -10.87
C ILE A 400 8.45 4.75 -11.83
N GLU A 401 8.67 3.46 -12.09
CA GLU A 401 9.72 3.02 -13.02
C GLU A 401 9.50 3.56 -14.45
N PHE A 402 8.25 3.56 -14.93
CA PHE A 402 7.93 4.16 -16.23
C PHE A 402 8.11 5.69 -16.22
N ALA A 403 7.78 6.37 -15.13
CA ALA A 403 8.01 7.81 -15.00
C ALA A 403 9.51 8.15 -15.08
N ASP A 404 10.36 7.36 -14.40
CA ASP A 404 11.81 7.52 -14.45
C ASP A 404 12.37 7.27 -15.86
N LYS A 405 11.87 6.22 -16.55
CA LYS A 405 12.24 5.95 -17.95
C LYS A 405 11.84 7.08 -18.88
N ILE A 406 10.62 7.62 -18.74
CA ILE A 406 10.16 8.79 -19.50
C ILE A 406 11.08 9.99 -19.25
N GLN A 407 11.43 10.26 -17.99
CA GLN A 407 12.32 11.37 -17.64
C GLN A 407 13.71 11.18 -18.25
N LYS A 408 14.26 9.96 -18.21
CA LYS A 408 15.54 9.64 -18.82
C LYS A 408 15.52 9.83 -20.34
N CYS A 409 14.55 9.27 -21.05
CA CYS A 409 14.43 9.43 -22.50
C CYS A 409 14.23 10.90 -22.91
N ARG A 410 13.48 11.68 -22.12
CA ARG A 410 13.34 13.13 -22.33
C ARG A 410 14.67 13.87 -22.17
N GLY A 411 15.50 13.47 -21.20
CA GLY A 411 16.84 14.03 -21.01
C GLY A 411 17.77 13.73 -22.19
N GLU A 412 17.82 12.47 -22.62
CA GLU A 412 18.60 12.05 -23.80
C GLU A 412 18.16 12.82 -25.06
N MET A 413 16.84 13.02 -25.26
CA MET A 413 16.30 13.78 -26.39
C MET A 413 16.67 15.28 -26.34
N LEU A 414 16.71 15.88 -25.16
CA LEU A 414 17.15 17.26 -24.97
C LEU A 414 18.64 17.42 -25.27
N GLU A 415 19.47 16.48 -24.82
CA GLU A 415 20.91 16.48 -25.13
C GLU A 415 21.16 16.37 -26.64
N MET A 416 20.44 15.48 -27.34
CA MET A 416 20.55 15.33 -28.79
C MET A 416 20.13 16.58 -29.57
N THR A 417 19.19 17.37 -29.04
CA THR A 417 18.73 18.63 -29.66
C THR A 417 19.62 19.83 -29.33
N GLY A 418 20.74 19.61 -28.64
CA GLY A 418 21.74 20.62 -28.32
C GLY A 418 21.51 21.35 -27.00
N TYR A 419 20.49 20.99 -26.21
CA TYR A 419 20.30 21.57 -24.89
C TYR A 419 21.36 21.03 -23.93
N LYS A 420 22.12 21.93 -23.31
CA LYS A 420 23.09 21.55 -22.28
C LYS A 420 22.42 21.52 -20.92
N GLN A 421 22.67 20.44 -20.18
CA GLN A 421 22.22 20.30 -18.80
C GLN A 421 23.15 21.13 -17.89
N SER A 422 22.61 22.13 -17.20
CA SER A 422 23.34 22.92 -16.19
C SER A 422 22.49 23.05 -14.93
N GLY A 423 22.94 22.46 -13.82
CA GLY A 423 22.24 22.57 -12.53
C GLY A 423 20.84 21.93 -12.47
N GLY A 424 20.59 20.87 -13.24
CA GLY A 424 19.28 20.20 -13.29
C GLY A 424 18.24 20.87 -14.22
N TYR A 425 18.63 21.96 -14.89
CA TYR A 425 17.83 22.64 -15.91
C TYR A 425 18.51 22.52 -17.28
N TYR A 426 17.71 22.51 -18.34
CA TYR A 426 18.18 22.47 -19.72
C TYR A 426 18.15 23.88 -20.31
N PHE A 427 19.27 24.32 -20.89
CA PHE A 427 19.41 25.62 -21.55
C PHE A 427 19.79 25.43 -23.03
N LEU A 428 19.25 26.32 -23.88
CA LEU A 428 19.53 26.41 -25.32
C LEU A 428 20.90 27.03 -25.60
#